data_AF-A0A7X4FNI4-F1
#
_entry.id   AF-A0A7X4FNI4-F1
#
_cell.length_a   1.000
_cell.length_b   1.000
_cell.length_c   1.000
_cell.angle_alpha   90.00
_cell.angle_beta   90.00
_cell.angle_gamma   90.00
#
_symmetry.space_group_name_H-M   'P 1'
#
loop_
_entity.id
_entity.type
_entity.pdbx_description
1 polymer ?
#
loop_
_entity_poly.entity_id
_entity_poly.type
_entity_poly.pdbx_seq_one_letter_code
_entity_poly.pdbx_strand_id
1 'polypeptide(L)'
;MTPGGRAPGIMQGPWFGVSGRAGGGEAMRVMRLTLENWRNFTSVDVPLEQRVFIAGPNAAGKSNLLDAFRFLRDITIPGGGLQKALLDRGGVSKVRCLAARRHPAVALDVRIGESSDDPESVWRYRLCILQDNQRRPPIDEDRV
;
A
#
# COMPACT_ATOMS: atom_id res chain seq x y z
N MET A 1 25.97 17.34 41.04
CA MET A 1 24.52 17.18 40.77
C MET A 1 24.30 17.35 39.28
N THR A 2 23.61 16.38 38.69
CA THR A 2 23.40 16.12 37.27
C THR A 2 22.54 17.20 36.55
N PRO A 3 22.58 17.23 35.21
CA PRO A 3 22.15 18.37 34.39
C PRO A 3 20.67 18.29 33.97
N GLY A 4 19.99 19.44 33.93
CA GLY A 4 18.64 19.57 33.38
C GLY A 4 18.68 19.74 31.86
N GLY A 5 18.54 18.64 31.13
CA GLY A 5 18.45 18.61 29.67
C GLY A 5 17.18 19.30 29.17
N ARG A 6 17.36 20.27 28.27
CA ARG A 6 16.31 20.90 27.47
C ARG A 6 15.88 19.90 26.38
N ALA A 7 14.67 19.36 26.46
CA ALA A 7 14.09 18.54 25.40
C ALA A 7 13.89 19.40 24.13
N PRO A 8 14.35 18.98 22.94
CA PRO A 8 13.99 19.65 21.69
C PRO A 8 12.53 19.33 21.34
N GLY A 9 11.83 20.37 20.86
CA GLY A 9 10.41 20.36 20.57
C GLY A 9 9.99 19.23 19.63
N ILE A 10 8.93 18.56 20.01
CA ILE A 10 8.21 17.60 19.17
C ILE A 10 7.61 18.39 18.00
N MET A 11 8.11 18.10 16.81
CA MET A 11 7.61 18.64 15.55
C MET A 11 6.18 18.13 15.33
N GLN A 12 5.22 19.05 15.37
CA GLN A 12 3.80 18.78 15.11
C GLN A 12 3.61 18.53 13.61
N GLY A 13 3.44 17.27 13.22
CA GLY A 13 3.01 16.88 11.87
C GLY A 13 1.49 17.00 11.69
N PRO A 14 0.97 16.96 10.45
CA PRO A 14 -0.40 17.37 10.09
C PRO A 14 -1.51 16.40 10.55
N TRP A 15 -1.21 15.48 11.47
CA TRP A 15 -2.12 14.43 11.92
C TRP A 15 -3.22 14.92 12.90
N PHE A 16 -3.18 16.19 13.33
CA PHE A 16 -4.27 16.82 14.10
C PHE A 16 -5.30 17.49 13.17
N GLY A 17 -5.92 16.69 12.31
CA GLY A 17 -6.97 17.14 11.39
C GLY A 17 -8.07 16.11 11.13
N VAL A 18 -7.95 14.88 11.67
CA VAL A 18 -9.06 13.91 11.63
C VAL A 18 -9.99 14.20 12.80
N SER A 19 -10.72 15.31 12.71
CA SER A 19 -11.89 15.52 13.56
C SER A 19 -12.99 14.57 13.08
N GLY A 20 -13.07 13.39 13.67
CA GLY A 20 -14.23 12.51 13.53
C GLY A 20 -15.46 13.26 14.01
N ARG A 21 -16.25 13.81 13.09
CA ARG A 21 -17.58 14.31 13.42
C ARG A 21 -18.46 13.11 13.75
N ALA A 22 -18.97 13.08 14.97
CA ALA A 22 -20.00 12.16 15.40
C ALA A 22 -21.28 12.45 14.61
N GLY A 23 -21.50 11.70 13.53
CA GLY A 23 -22.71 11.74 12.71
C GLY A 23 -22.63 10.68 11.63
N GLY A 24 -22.93 9.41 11.97
CA GLY A 24 -23.09 8.31 11.01
C GLY A 24 -21.96 8.13 9.99
N GLY A 25 -20.71 8.50 10.33
CA GLY A 25 -19.61 8.57 9.38
C GLY A 25 -19.19 7.19 8.88
N GLU A 26 -19.18 7.01 7.57
CA GLU A 26 -18.56 5.85 6.94
C GLU A 26 -17.09 5.81 7.35
N ALA A 27 -16.63 4.68 7.87
CA ALA A 27 -15.22 4.50 8.18
C ALA A 27 -14.38 4.54 6.89
N MET A 28 -13.24 5.22 6.96
CA MET A 28 -12.24 5.24 5.89
C MET A 28 -11.96 3.81 5.39
N ARG A 29 -12.18 3.57 4.09
CA ARG A 29 -12.06 2.24 3.45
C ARG A 29 -11.20 2.28 2.21
N VAL A 30 -10.65 1.12 1.85
CA VAL A 30 -10.01 0.95 0.54
C VAL A 30 -11.10 0.90 -0.53
N MET A 31 -11.07 1.84 -1.46
CA MET A 31 -12.08 2.03 -2.51
C MET A 31 -11.65 1.47 -3.86
N ARG A 32 -10.34 1.41 -4.09
CA ARG A 32 -9.78 0.85 -5.33
C ARG A 32 -8.39 0.31 -5.07
N LEU A 33 -8.10 -0.83 -5.69
CA LEU A 33 -6.78 -1.41 -5.75
C LEU A 33 -6.39 -1.61 -7.22
N THR A 34 -5.29 -0.99 -7.62
CA THR A 34 -4.65 -1.26 -8.92
C THR A 34 -3.29 -1.89 -8.67
N LEU A 35 -2.99 -2.97 -9.37
CA LEU A 35 -1.74 -3.70 -9.28
C LEU A 35 -1.10 -3.78 -10.67
N GLU A 36 0.20 -3.55 -10.74
CA GLU A 36 1.00 -3.77 -11.93
C GLU A 36 2.11 -4.76 -11.60
N ASN A 37 2.24 -5.80 -12.43
CA ASN A 37 3.26 -6.83 -12.35
C ASN A 37 3.39 -7.49 -10.97
N TRP A 38 2.26 -7.68 -10.27
CA TRP A 38 2.19 -8.33 -8.97
C TRP A 38 1.94 -9.84 -9.10
N ARG A 39 2.94 -10.66 -8.77
CA ARG A 39 2.91 -12.13 -8.76
C ARG A 39 2.42 -12.77 -10.06
N ASN A 40 1.13 -13.06 -10.21
CA ASN A 40 0.57 -13.62 -11.44
C ASN A 40 -0.16 -12.58 -12.29
N PHE A 41 -0.31 -11.35 -11.80
CA PHE A 41 -0.98 -10.27 -12.47
C PHE A 41 0.02 -9.39 -13.21
N THR A 42 -0.20 -9.19 -14.52
CA THR A 42 0.48 -8.12 -15.27
C THR A 42 -0.18 -6.77 -14.99
N SER A 43 -1.52 -6.74 -14.95
CA SER A 43 -2.32 -5.60 -14.51
C SER A 43 -3.62 -6.10 -13.92
N VAL A 44 -4.06 -5.49 -12.82
CA VAL A 44 -5.36 -5.68 -12.19
C VAL A 44 -5.86 -4.32 -11.73
N ASP A 45 -7.15 -4.06 -11.92
CA ASP A 45 -7.81 -2.84 -11.47
C ASP A 45 -9.18 -3.19 -10.89
N VAL A 46 -9.32 -3.06 -9.58
CA VAL A 46 -10.49 -3.55 -8.83
C VAL A 46 -11.09 -2.41 -8.02
N PRO A 47 -12.31 -1.95 -8.34
CA PRO A 47 -13.11 -1.14 -7.42
C PRO A 47 -13.56 -2.00 -6.24
N LEU A 48 -13.54 -1.42 -5.04
CA LEU A 48 -13.85 -2.08 -3.79
C LEU A 48 -15.02 -1.37 -3.12
N GLU A 49 -16.16 -2.05 -3.10
CA GLU A 49 -17.34 -1.62 -2.37
C GLU A 49 -17.24 -2.00 -0.89
N GLN A 50 -18.22 -1.60 -0.08
CA GLN A 50 -18.29 -1.96 1.34
C GLN A 50 -18.14 -3.48 1.59
N ARG A 51 -18.59 -4.32 0.66
CA ARG A 51 -18.39 -5.78 0.70
C ARG A 51 -18.02 -6.29 -0.68
N VAL A 52 -16.96 -7.09 -0.74
CA VAL A 52 -16.46 -7.69 -1.99
C VAL A 52 -16.31 -9.19 -1.80
N PHE A 53 -16.84 -9.97 -2.74
CA PHE A 53 -16.67 -11.42 -2.80
C PHE A 53 -15.68 -11.77 -3.90
N ILE A 54 -14.58 -12.44 -3.55
CA ILE A 54 -13.57 -12.89 -4.51
C ILE A 54 -13.75 -14.39 -4.74
N ALA A 55 -14.33 -14.76 -5.87
CA ALA A 55 -14.58 -16.13 -6.27
C ALA A 55 -13.89 -16.47 -7.60
N GLY A 56 -13.60 -17.76 -7.82
CA GLY A 56 -12.99 -18.25 -9.05
C GLY A 56 -12.21 -19.55 -8.84
N PRO A 57 -11.71 -20.19 -9.90
CA PRO A 57 -10.96 -21.44 -9.83
C PRO A 57 -9.68 -21.34 -8.97
N ASN A 58 -9.14 -22.47 -8.56
CA ASN A 58 -7.80 -22.53 -7.98
C ASN A 58 -6.76 -21.97 -8.96
N ALA A 59 -5.69 -21.37 -8.44
CA ALA A 59 -4.66 -20.69 -9.21
C ALA A 59 -5.09 -19.45 -10.02
N ALA A 60 -6.36 -19.00 -9.95
CA ALA A 60 -6.82 -17.76 -10.60
C ALA A 60 -6.20 -16.46 -10.02
N GLY A 61 -5.39 -16.55 -8.96
CA GLY A 61 -4.71 -15.38 -8.35
C GLY A 61 -5.40 -14.76 -7.14
N LYS A 62 -6.51 -15.33 -6.65
CA LYS A 62 -7.23 -14.81 -5.46
C LYS A 62 -6.33 -14.60 -4.24
N SER A 63 -5.47 -15.57 -3.92
CA SER A 63 -4.51 -15.46 -2.82
C SER A 63 -3.43 -14.41 -3.07
N ASN A 64 -3.06 -14.17 -4.34
CA ASN A 64 -2.11 -13.13 -4.72
C ASN A 64 -2.73 -11.73 -4.62
N LEU A 65 -4.01 -11.59 -4.95
CA LEU A 65 -4.77 -10.36 -4.74
C LEU A 65 -4.85 -10.02 -3.25
N LEU A 66 -5.20 -11.00 -2.41
CA LEU A 66 -5.19 -10.82 -0.95
C LEU A 66 -3.79 -10.57 -0.38
N ASP A 67 -2.74 -11.10 -0.99
CA ASP A 67 -1.36 -10.82 -0.57
C ASP A 67 -0.97 -9.35 -0.76
N ALA A 68 -1.54 -8.64 -1.75
CA ALA A 68 -1.29 -7.21 -1.91
C ALA A 68 -1.73 -6.40 -0.68
N PHE A 69 -2.90 -6.71 -0.12
CA PHE A 69 -3.36 -6.10 1.14
C PHE A 69 -2.49 -6.46 2.33
N ARG A 70 -2.08 -7.73 2.43
CA ARG A 70 -1.14 -8.17 3.47
C ARG A 70 0.18 -7.42 3.35
N PHE A 71 0.68 -7.21 2.14
CA PHE A 71 1.91 -6.49 1.89
C PHE A 71 1.83 -5.04 2.32
N LEU A 72 0.74 -4.33 1.97
CA LEU A 72 0.49 -2.96 2.44
C LEU A 72 0.51 -2.88 3.98
N ARG A 73 -0.18 -3.80 4.65
CA ARG A 73 -0.15 -3.91 6.12
C ARG A 73 1.27 -4.16 6.65
N ASP A 74 2.01 -5.09 6.05
CA ASP A 74 3.35 -5.46 6.52
C ASP A 74 4.36 -4.29 6.36
N ILE A 75 4.12 -3.37 5.43
CA ILE A 75 4.91 -2.14 5.28
C ILE A 75 4.64 -1.17 6.44
N THR A 76 3.42 -1.11 6.95
CA THR A 76 2.99 -0.10 7.95
C THR A 76 3.22 -0.52 9.40
N ILE A 77 3.48 -1.80 9.69
CA ILE A 77 3.68 -2.29 11.07
C ILE A 77 5.03 -1.79 11.64
N PRO A 78 5.11 -1.38 12.92
CA PRO A 78 6.38 -1.04 13.58
C PRO A 78 7.38 -2.20 13.56
N GLY A 79 8.61 -1.94 13.10
CA GLY A 79 9.61 -2.99 12.85
C GLY A 79 9.39 -3.78 11.54
N GLY A 80 8.32 -3.45 10.81
CA GLY A 80 8.09 -3.81 9.41
C GLY A 80 8.77 -2.82 8.45
N GLY A 81 8.20 -2.66 7.27
CA GLY A 81 8.71 -1.76 6.24
C GLY A 81 8.99 -2.46 4.91
N LEU A 82 9.18 -1.68 3.85
CA LEU A 82 9.27 -2.18 2.47
C LEU A 82 10.28 -3.33 2.31
N GLN A 83 11.50 -3.16 2.82
CA GLN A 83 12.54 -4.16 2.69
C GLN A 83 12.18 -5.47 3.42
N LYS A 84 11.66 -5.39 4.64
CA LYS A 84 11.24 -6.56 5.42
C LYS A 84 10.06 -7.28 4.77
N ALA A 85 9.04 -6.53 4.36
CA ALA A 85 7.85 -7.05 3.69
C ALA A 85 8.18 -7.76 2.36
N LEU A 86 9.20 -7.27 1.65
CA LEU A 86 9.76 -7.93 0.46
C LEU A 86 10.56 -9.18 0.82
N LEU A 87 11.44 -9.11 1.81
CA LEU A 87 12.27 -10.24 2.24
C LEU A 87 11.42 -11.43 2.72
N ASP A 88 10.36 -11.17 3.48
CA ASP A 88 9.43 -12.19 3.95
C ASP A 88 8.70 -12.91 2.81
N ARG A 89 8.65 -12.28 1.63
CA ARG A 89 8.09 -12.84 0.40
C ARG A 89 9.14 -13.47 -0.51
N GLY A 90 10.40 -13.54 -0.08
CA GLY A 90 11.52 -14.08 -0.86
C GLY A 90 12.15 -13.06 -1.82
N GLY A 91 11.96 -11.77 -1.58
CA GLY A 91 12.52 -10.67 -2.35
C GLY A 91 11.68 -10.22 -3.55
N VAL A 92 12.13 -9.14 -4.21
CA VAL A 92 11.43 -8.49 -5.33
C VAL A 92 11.12 -9.46 -6.47
N SER A 93 12.03 -10.41 -6.76
CA SER A 93 11.85 -11.39 -7.84
C SER A 93 10.67 -12.35 -7.62
N LYS A 94 10.29 -12.63 -6.36
CA LYS A 94 9.15 -13.48 -6.01
C LYS A 94 7.83 -12.72 -5.97
N VAL A 95 7.90 -11.40 -5.78
CA VAL A 95 6.75 -10.50 -5.81
C VAL A 95 6.43 -10.05 -7.24
N ARG A 96 7.43 -9.98 -8.12
CA ARG A 96 7.26 -9.58 -9.53
C ARG A 96 6.54 -10.64 -10.36
N CYS A 97 5.75 -10.17 -11.32
CA CYS A 97 5.14 -11.02 -12.32
C CYS A 97 6.15 -11.54 -13.35
N LEU A 98 6.18 -12.87 -13.51
CA LEU A 98 7.07 -13.54 -14.47
C LEU A 98 6.75 -13.18 -15.92
N ALA A 99 5.48 -12.83 -16.22
CA ALA A 99 5.06 -12.42 -17.56
C ALA A 99 5.48 -10.97 -17.91
N ALA A 100 5.89 -10.17 -16.92
CA ALA A 100 6.26 -8.77 -17.08
C ALA A 100 7.70 -8.60 -17.62
N ARG A 101 7.87 -8.78 -18.94
CA ARG A 101 9.20 -8.75 -19.59
C ARG A 101 9.69 -7.35 -20.00
N ARG A 102 8.79 -6.43 -20.35
CA ARG A 102 9.15 -5.10 -20.89
C ARG A 102 9.23 -4.00 -19.82
N HIS A 103 8.34 -4.05 -18.83
CA HIS A 103 8.31 -3.12 -17.70
C HIS A 103 8.34 -3.95 -16.42
N PRO A 104 9.50 -4.15 -15.79
CA PRO A 104 9.62 -5.06 -14.64
C PRO A 104 9.21 -4.41 -13.31
N ALA A 105 8.90 -3.11 -13.33
CA ALA A 105 8.44 -2.38 -12.15
C ALA A 105 7.18 -3.03 -11.57
N VAL A 106 7.19 -3.27 -10.26
CA VAL A 106 6.00 -3.71 -9.53
C VAL A 106 5.36 -2.46 -8.95
N ALA A 107 4.07 -2.25 -9.19
CA ALA A 107 3.35 -1.12 -8.61
C ALA A 107 2.09 -1.57 -7.88
N LEU A 108 1.83 -0.93 -6.74
CA LEU A 108 0.59 -1.04 -6.00
C LEU A 108 0.03 0.37 -5.86
N ASP A 109 -1.22 0.55 -6.25
CA ASP A 109 -1.93 1.82 -6.15
C ASP A 109 -3.22 1.59 -5.39
N VAL A 110 -3.43 2.40 -4.36
CA VAL A 110 -4.52 2.25 -3.42
C VAL A 110 -5.24 3.58 -3.30
N ARG A 111 -6.56 3.56 -3.46
CA ARG A 111 -7.41 4.70 -3.13
C ARG A 111 -8.17 4.42 -1.85
N ILE A 112 -8.16 5.37 -0.93
CA ILE A 112 -8.74 5.26 0.40
C ILE A 112 -9.60 6.48 0.66
N GLY A 113 -10.83 6.31 1.13
CA GLY A 113 -11.75 7.41 1.42
C GLY A 113 -13.00 6.94 2.14
N GLU A 114 -13.89 7.88 2.46
CA GLU A 114 -15.16 7.59 3.15
C GLU A 114 -16.25 7.23 2.13
N SER A 115 -16.42 8.05 1.10
CA SER A 115 -17.39 7.84 0.02
C SER A 115 -16.77 8.09 -1.36
N SER A 116 -17.27 7.36 -2.36
CA SER A 116 -16.94 7.58 -3.78
C SER A 116 -17.58 8.84 -4.35
N ASP A 117 -18.60 9.37 -3.68
CA ASP A 117 -19.38 10.53 -4.12
C ASP A 117 -18.71 11.87 -3.78
N ASP A 118 -17.71 11.85 -2.90
CA ASP A 118 -16.90 13.01 -2.53
C ASP A 118 -15.42 12.78 -2.88
N PRO A 119 -14.97 13.21 -4.07
CA PRO A 119 -13.60 13.04 -4.52
C PRO A 119 -12.56 13.73 -3.63
N GLU A 120 -12.93 14.80 -2.92
CA GLU A 120 -12.01 15.51 -2.02
C GLU A 120 -11.69 14.69 -0.76
N SER A 121 -12.54 13.70 -0.44
CA SER A 121 -12.32 12.76 0.67
C SER A 121 -11.43 11.57 0.30
N VAL A 122 -10.99 11.45 -0.97
CA VAL A 122 -10.25 10.29 -1.48
C VAL A 122 -8.76 10.57 -1.58
N TRP A 123 -8.00 9.78 -0.82
CA TRP A 123 -6.54 9.78 -0.82
C TRP A 123 -6.04 8.69 -1.76
N ARG A 124 -4.95 8.97 -2.48
CA ARG A 124 -4.28 7.99 -3.33
C ARG A 124 -2.88 7.74 -2.79
N TYR A 125 -2.50 6.47 -2.69
CA TYR A 125 -1.15 6.06 -2.37
C TYR A 125 -0.64 5.12 -3.45
N ARG A 126 0.50 5.45 -4.08
CA ARG A 126 1.14 4.60 -5.08
C ARG A 126 2.54 4.22 -4.61
N LEU A 127 2.82 2.92 -4.61
CA LEU A 127 4.12 2.35 -4.29
C LEU A 127 4.68 1.66 -5.52
N CYS A 128 5.79 2.19 -6.04
CA CYS A 128 6.53 1.60 -7.15
C CYS A 128 7.84 0.97 -6.64
N ILE A 129 8.07 -0.28 -7.03
CA ILE A 129 9.24 -1.07 -6.66
C ILE A 129 9.98 -1.43 -7.94
N LEU A 130 11.12 -0.79 -8.16
CA LEU A 130 12.02 -1.10 -9.25
C LEU A 130 12.97 -2.22 -8.84
N GLN A 131 13.14 -3.20 -9.73
CA GLN A 131 14.21 -4.17 -9.60
C GLN A 131 15.50 -3.55 -10.16
N ASP A 132 16.24 -2.84 -9.32
CA ASP A 132 17.63 -2.50 -9.64
C ASP A 132 18.49 -3.77 -9.49
N ASN A 133 19.35 -4.03 -10.47
CA ASN A 133 20.40 -5.05 -10.39
C ASN A 133 21.36 -4.80 -9.20
N GLN A 134 21.29 -3.62 -8.55
CA GLN A 134 22.06 -3.23 -7.38
C GLN A 134 21.36 -3.30 -6.00
N ARG A 135 20.25 -4.03 -5.84
CA ARG A 135 19.63 -4.33 -4.51
C ARG A 135 19.26 -3.11 -3.64
N ARG A 136 19.03 -1.94 -4.21
CA ARG A 136 18.42 -0.80 -3.50
C ARG A 136 17.01 -0.62 -4.05
N PRO A 137 15.95 -0.59 -3.21
CA PRO A 137 14.65 -0.17 -3.67
C PRO A 137 14.61 1.37 -3.70
N PRO A 138 14.69 2.03 -4.87
CA PRO A 138 14.27 3.42 -4.94
C PRO A 138 12.74 3.44 -4.76
N ILE A 139 12.29 4.13 -3.72
CA ILE A 139 10.90 4.58 -3.62
C ILE A 139 10.78 5.69 -4.67
N ASP A 140 10.12 5.40 -5.78
CA ASP A 140 10.17 6.27 -6.98
C ASP A 140 9.13 7.40 -6.91
N GLU A 141 7.97 7.21 -6.28
CA GLU A 141 6.97 8.28 -6.14
C GLU A 141 6.14 8.07 -4.88
N ASP A 142 6.08 9.07 -4.01
CA ASP A 142 5.09 9.23 -2.94
C ASP A 142 4.30 10.50 -3.30
N ARG A 143 3.07 10.35 -3.80
CA ARG A 143 2.15 11.46 -4.05
C ARG A 143 0.99 11.34 -3.09
N VAL A 144 0.85 12.34 -2.23
CA VAL A 144 -0.31 12.60 -1.37
C VAL A 144 -1.35 13.39 -2.17
#